data_AF-A0A4Q2UZ84-F1
#
_entry.id   AF-A0A4Q2UZ84-F1
#
_cell.length_a   1.000
_cell.length_b   1.000
_cell.length_c   1.000
_cell.angle_alpha   90.00
_cell.angle_beta   90.00
_cell.angle_gamma   90.00
#
_symmetry.space_group_name_H-M   'P 1'
#
loop_
_entity.id
_entity.type
_entity.pdbx_description
1 polymer ?
#
loop_
_entity_poly.entity_id
_entity_poly.type
_entity_poly.pdbx_seq_one_letter_code
_entity_poly.pdbx_strand_id
1 'polypeptide(L)'
;LRGLPSRSEITQPAQHLSKSQESRLVTWILRQEALGYAPSHSQVRATVAALLRQQGQERHIGIHWLARFIKRHPDIETKVGKRQEAARFNSFTPMAVNWYFGIRESEYGWIKPENTVNVDEGSIMAGFGLDSLVIGSSDLRRKAFLKGSQSRTWTTFIEAVTADGRLLKPGIVFKGKELQQQWFIDKFRKIADWYYITSDNGWTDNHIAVEWLKVVYLPQTQPADESDARLIILDGHGSHVSVGVYLF
;
A
#
# COMPACT_ATOMS: atom_id res chain seq x y z
N LEU A 1 7.57 -58.34 -1.58
CA LEU A 1 6.35 -57.54 -1.83
C LEU A 1 6.70 -56.39 -2.77
N ARG A 2 6.22 -56.40 -4.02
CA ARG A 2 6.36 -55.23 -4.91
C ARG A 2 5.36 -54.17 -4.42
N GLY A 3 5.85 -53.05 -3.91
CA GLY A 3 5.01 -51.95 -3.44
C GLY A 3 4.19 -51.37 -4.58
N LEU A 4 2.89 -51.14 -4.35
CA LEU A 4 2.05 -50.43 -5.30
C LEU A 4 2.55 -48.99 -5.46
N PRO A 5 2.65 -48.46 -6.69
CA PRO A 5 3.03 -47.07 -6.89
C PRO A 5 2.05 -46.13 -6.19
N SER A 6 2.57 -45.01 -5.69
CA SER A 6 1.76 -44.03 -4.97
C SER A 6 0.64 -43.49 -5.86
N ARG A 7 -0.47 -43.05 -5.26
CA ARG A 7 -1.61 -42.45 -5.98
C ARG A 7 -1.19 -41.25 -6.85
N SER A 8 -0.11 -40.56 -6.48
CA SER A 8 0.50 -39.49 -7.26
C SER A 8 1.16 -39.99 -8.56
N GLU A 9 1.80 -41.16 -8.52
CA GLU A 9 2.47 -41.78 -9.66
C GLU A 9 1.47 -42.41 -10.63
N ILE A 10 0.38 -42.99 -10.11
CA ILE A 10 -0.71 -43.55 -10.93
C ILE A 10 -1.45 -42.45 -11.70
N THR A 11 -1.61 -41.26 -11.11
CA THR A 11 -2.39 -40.16 -11.73
C THR A 11 -1.56 -39.23 -12.62
N GLN A 12 -0.22 -39.31 -12.54
CA GLN A 12 0.67 -38.42 -13.28
C GLN A 12 0.53 -38.48 -14.81
N PRO A 13 0.33 -39.66 -15.45
CA PRO A 13 0.14 -39.76 -16.90
C PRO A 13 -1.14 -39.06 -17.40
N ALA A 14 -2.13 -38.85 -16.52
CA ALA A 14 -3.38 -38.18 -16.85
C ALA A 14 -3.35 -36.65 -16.60
N GLN A 15 -2.26 -36.12 -16.04
CA GLN A 15 -2.11 -34.68 -15.83
C GLN A 15 -1.75 -33.96 -17.12
N HIS A 16 -2.11 -32.68 -17.21
CA HIS A 16 -1.78 -31.86 -18.37
C HIS A 16 -0.28 -31.55 -18.46
N LEU A 17 0.41 -31.46 -17.31
CA LEU A 17 1.82 -31.12 -17.21
C LEU A 17 2.60 -32.27 -16.60
N SER A 18 3.84 -32.47 -17.05
CA SER A 18 4.81 -33.34 -16.40
C SER A 18 5.25 -32.75 -15.04
N LYS A 19 5.82 -33.59 -14.17
CA LYS A 19 6.36 -33.12 -12.87
C LYS A 19 7.39 -31.99 -13.05
N SER A 20 8.23 -32.05 -14.09
CA SER A 20 9.23 -31.02 -14.37
C SER A 20 8.60 -29.72 -14.87
N GLN A 21 7.54 -29.79 -15.69
CA GLN A 21 6.79 -28.63 -16.13
C GLN A 21 6.04 -27.97 -14.97
N GLU A 22 5.40 -28.75 -14.11
CA GLU A 22 4.76 -28.24 -12.90
C GLU A 22 5.78 -27.53 -11.98
N SER A 23 6.95 -28.13 -11.76
CA SER A 23 8.02 -27.53 -10.94
C SER A 23 8.53 -26.21 -11.52
N ARG A 24 8.69 -26.13 -12.85
CA ARG A 24 9.06 -24.88 -13.54
C ARG A 24 7.97 -23.82 -13.43
N LEU A 25 6.70 -24.22 -13.48
CA LEU A 25 5.56 -23.32 -13.30
C LEU A 25 5.51 -22.76 -11.88
N VAL A 26 5.70 -23.60 -10.86
CA VAL A 26 5.83 -23.17 -9.45
C VAL A 26 6.96 -22.16 -9.30
N THR A 27 8.15 -22.48 -9.82
CA THR A 27 9.32 -21.58 -9.78
C THR A 27 9.02 -20.25 -10.46
N TRP A 28 8.33 -20.27 -11.60
CA TRP A 28 7.93 -19.05 -12.30
C TRP A 28 6.94 -18.21 -11.47
N ILE A 29 5.91 -18.83 -10.87
CA ILE A 29 4.95 -18.13 -10.00
C ILE A 29 5.67 -17.43 -8.84
N LEU A 30 6.54 -18.14 -8.13
CA LEU A 30 7.28 -17.59 -6.99
C LEU A 30 8.23 -16.45 -7.40
N ARG A 31 8.88 -16.55 -8.56
CA ARG A 31 9.71 -15.46 -9.10
C ARG A 31 8.88 -14.23 -9.47
N GLN A 32 7.70 -14.43 -10.07
CA GLN A 32 6.81 -13.31 -10.38
C GLN A 32 6.30 -12.64 -9.10
N GLU A 33 5.96 -13.40 -8.04
CA GLU A 33 5.61 -12.84 -6.72
C GLU A 33 6.75 -12.01 -6.14
N ALA A 34 7.99 -12.54 -6.14
CA ALA A 34 9.15 -11.82 -5.63
C ALA A 34 9.45 -10.50 -6.38
N LEU A 35 9.06 -10.41 -7.65
CA LEU A 35 9.20 -9.20 -8.47
C LEU A 35 8.00 -8.24 -8.36
N GLY A 36 7.01 -8.53 -7.52
CA GLY A 36 5.78 -7.73 -7.41
C GLY A 36 4.75 -7.95 -8.52
N TYR A 37 4.94 -8.98 -9.35
CA TYR A 37 4.09 -9.33 -10.51
C TYR A 37 3.32 -10.64 -10.31
N ALA A 38 2.96 -10.98 -9.06
CA ALA A 38 2.24 -12.22 -8.73
C ALA A 38 1.08 -12.49 -9.71
N PRO A 39 1.08 -13.62 -10.44
CA PRO A 39 0.12 -13.87 -11.49
C PRO A 39 -1.25 -14.25 -10.90
N SER A 40 -2.30 -13.70 -11.48
CA SER A 40 -3.68 -14.11 -11.20
C SER A 40 -3.99 -15.53 -11.67
N HIS A 41 -5.07 -16.12 -11.16
CA HIS A 41 -5.56 -17.44 -11.58
C HIS A 41 -5.77 -17.54 -13.10
N SER A 42 -6.24 -16.47 -13.75
CA SER A 42 -6.43 -16.44 -15.19
C SER A 42 -5.10 -16.40 -15.95
N GLN A 43 -4.12 -15.63 -15.49
CA GLN A 43 -2.78 -15.58 -16.08
C GLN A 43 -2.09 -16.93 -16.01
N VAL A 44 -2.13 -17.61 -14.85
CA VAL A 44 -1.55 -18.96 -14.72
C VAL A 44 -2.21 -19.93 -15.71
N ARG A 45 -3.54 -19.93 -15.82
CA ARG A 45 -4.26 -20.78 -16.80
C ARG A 45 -3.89 -20.45 -18.24
N ALA A 46 -3.73 -19.17 -18.58
CA ALA A 46 -3.32 -18.73 -19.91
C ALA A 46 -1.89 -19.19 -20.24
N THR A 47 -0.95 -19.06 -19.29
CA THR A 47 0.43 -19.54 -19.44
C THR A 47 0.47 -21.05 -19.69
N VAL A 48 -0.32 -21.82 -18.93
CA VAL A 48 -0.40 -23.28 -19.12
C VAL A 48 -1.02 -23.63 -20.47
N ALA A 49 -2.08 -22.93 -20.88
CA ALA A 49 -2.71 -23.16 -22.18
C ALA A 49 -1.74 -22.86 -23.34
N ALA A 50 -0.96 -21.77 -23.24
CA ALA A 50 0.06 -21.43 -24.21
C ALA A 50 1.17 -22.50 -24.29
N LEU A 51 1.62 -23.00 -23.14
CA LEU A 51 2.64 -24.05 -23.06
C LEU A 51 2.15 -25.37 -23.67
N LEU A 52 0.90 -25.76 -23.44
CA LEU A 52 0.32 -26.97 -24.06
C LEU A 52 0.20 -26.82 -25.59
N ARG A 53 -0.23 -25.65 -26.07
CA ARG A 53 -0.31 -25.36 -27.51
C ARG A 53 1.06 -25.45 -28.20
N GLN A 54 2.11 -24.94 -27.58
CA GLN A 54 3.48 -25.08 -28.11
C GLN A 54 3.94 -26.53 -28.23
N GLN A 55 3.35 -27.45 -27.46
CA GLN A 55 3.62 -28.88 -27.50
C GLN A 55 2.69 -29.65 -28.45
N GLY A 56 1.89 -28.95 -29.25
CA GLY A 56 0.88 -29.56 -30.12
C GLY A 56 -0.26 -30.22 -29.36
N GLN A 57 -0.46 -29.88 -28.07
CA GLN A 57 -1.53 -30.43 -27.25
C GLN A 57 -2.69 -29.44 -27.13
N GLU A 58 -3.82 -29.75 -27.77
CA GLU A 58 -5.06 -28.95 -27.66
C GLU A 58 -5.98 -29.41 -26.52
N ARG A 59 -5.39 -29.77 -25.37
CA ARG A 59 -6.19 -30.23 -24.23
C ARG A 59 -6.84 -29.06 -23.50
N HIS A 60 -8.16 -29.09 -23.37
CA HIS A 60 -8.91 -28.11 -22.58
C HIS A 60 -8.55 -28.19 -21.07
N ILE A 61 -8.16 -27.06 -20.48
CA ILE A 61 -7.83 -26.98 -19.04
C ILE A 61 -9.13 -26.83 -18.24
N GLY A 62 -9.52 -27.91 -17.55
CA GLY A 62 -10.71 -27.94 -16.70
C GLY A 62 -10.72 -26.87 -15.60
N ILE A 63 -11.92 -26.43 -15.20
CA ILE A 63 -12.12 -25.32 -14.23
C ILE A 63 -11.47 -25.57 -12.87
N HIS A 64 -11.37 -26.83 -12.44
CA HIS A 64 -10.76 -27.23 -11.16
C HIS A 64 -9.28 -27.57 -11.26
N TRP A 65 -8.67 -27.46 -12.45
CA TRP A 65 -7.28 -27.84 -12.64
C TRP A 65 -6.35 -27.02 -11.74
N LEU A 66 -6.56 -25.70 -11.67
CA LEU A 66 -5.71 -24.80 -10.90
C LEU A 66 -5.81 -25.06 -9.39
N ALA A 67 -7.03 -25.25 -8.88
CA ALA A 67 -7.23 -25.62 -7.47
C ALA A 67 -6.52 -26.93 -7.11
N ARG A 68 -6.56 -27.92 -8.00
CA ARG A 68 -5.83 -29.18 -7.80
C ARG A 68 -4.32 -29.01 -7.94
N PHE A 69 -3.86 -28.15 -8.86
CA PHE A 69 -2.44 -27.83 -9.04
C PHE A 69 -1.88 -27.20 -7.76
N ILE A 70 -2.53 -26.16 -7.24
CA ILE A 70 -2.17 -25.53 -5.96
C ILE A 70 -2.14 -26.57 -4.83
N LYS A 71 -3.16 -27.43 -4.73
CA LYS A 71 -3.19 -28.52 -3.73
C LYS A 71 -2.02 -29.50 -3.83
N ARG A 72 -1.44 -29.70 -5.01
CA ARG A 72 -0.27 -30.61 -5.22
C ARG A 72 1.06 -29.95 -4.85
N HIS A 73 1.13 -28.62 -4.83
CA HIS A 73 2.35 -27.85 -4.64
C HIS A 73 2.18 -26.96 -3.40
N PRO A 74 2.47 -27.45 -2.18
CA PRO A 74 2.27 -26.71 -0.94
C PRO A 74 3.13 -25.43 -0.84
N ASP A 75 4.13 -25.27 -1.71
CA ASP A 75 4.95 -24.06 -1.82
C ASP A 75 4.18 -22.83 -2.35
N ILE A 76 2.97 -23.03 -2.91
CA ILE A 76 2.14 -21.96 -3.46
C ILE A 76 0.72 -21.99 -2.88
N GLU A 77 0.14 -20.81 -2.64
CA GLU A 77 -1.22 -20.67 -2.12
C GLU A 77 -1.93 -19.46 -2.78
N THR A 78 -3.26 -19.44 -2.74
CA THR A 78 -4.03 -18.26 -3.15
C THR A 78 -4.02 -17.23 -2.03
N LYS A 79 -3.53 -16.03 -2.33
CA LYS A 79 -3.46 -14.90 -1.39
C LYS A 79 -4.18 -13.67 -1.95
N VAL A 80 -4.64 -12.79 -1.09
CA VAL A 80 -5.16 -11.47 -1.49
C VAL A 80 -3.97 -10.58 -1.83
N GLY A 81 -3.85 -10.19 -3.10
CA GLY A 81 -2.82 -9.24 -3.54
C GLY A 81 -3.16 -7.82 -3.10
N LYS A 82 -2.18 -7.13 -2.49
CA LYS A 82 -2.27 -5.69 -2.23
C LYS A 82 -1.59 -4.94 -3.36
N ARG A 83 -2.26 -3.92 -3.90
CA ARG A 83 -1.65 -3.04 -4.90
C ARG A 83 -0.80 -2.01 -4.18
N GLN A 84 0.46 -1.91 -4.60
CA GLN A 84 1.38 -0.86 -4.19
C GLN A 84 1.92 -0.19 -5.46
N GLU A 85 2.23 1.08 -5.36
CA GLU A 85 2.88 1.80 -6.46
C GLU A 85 4.26 1.19 -6.74
N ALA A 86 4.57 0.96 -8.03
CA ALA A 86 5.81 0.32 -8.44
C ALA A 86 7.05 1.10 -7.99
N ALA A 87 7.01 2.44 -8.01
CA ALA A 87 8.09 3.27 -7.51
C ALA A 87 8.36 3.02 -6.01
N ARG A 88 7.31 2.96 -5.18
CA ARG A 88 7.44 2.63 -3.74
C ARG A 88 8.02 1.24 -3.53
N PHE A 89 7.57 0.24 -4.30
CA PHE A 89 8.09 -1.13 -4.22
C PHE A 89 9.58 -1.21 -4.58
N ASN A 90 9.99 -0.54 -5.65
CA ASN A 90 11.36 -0.58 -6.15
C ASN A 90 12.34 0.27 -5.33
N SER A 91 11.87 1.37 -4.71
CA SER A 91 12.72 2.26 -3.91
C SER A 91 13.00 1.71 -2.50
N PHE A 92 12.14 0.83 -1.96
CA PHE A 92 12.30 0.28 -0.61
C PHE A 92 13.30 -0.89 -0.59
N THR A 93 14.58 -0.59 -0.81
CA THR A 93 15.66 -1.58 -0.78
C THR A 93 16.40 -1.58 0.56
N PRO A 94 17.00 -2.71 1.00
CA PRO A 94 17.83 -2.73 2.21
C PRO A 94 18.95 -1.69 2.18
N MET A 95 19.52 -1.42 1.00
CA MET A 95 20.54 -0.39 0.82
C MET A 95 20.00 1.01 1.09
N ALA A 96 18.83 1.35 0.53
CA ALA A 96 18.18 2.65 0.78
C ALA A 96 17.80 2.82 2.25
N VAL A 97 17.26 1.77 2.88
CA VAL A 97 16.93 1.76 4.31
C VAL A 97 18.17 1.95 5.17
N ASN A 98 19.23 1.17 4.94
CA ASN A 98 20.47 1.29 5.69
C ASN A 98 21.15 2.65 5.47
N TRP A 99 21.08 3.21 4.27
CA TRP A 99 21.60 4.54 3.98
C TRP A 99 20.85 5.62 4.75
N TYR A 100 19.51 5.57 4.76
CA TYR A 100 18.67 6.50 5.52
C TYR A 100 18.98 6.47 7.03
N PHE A 101 18.99 5.28 7.64
CA PHE A 101 19.33 5.15 9.06
C PHE A 101 20.80 5.48 9.32
N GLY A 102 21.69 5.19 8.37
CA GLY A 102 23.09 5.58 8.45
C GLY A 102 23.26 7.09 8.60
N ILE A 103 22.59 7.90 7.77
CA ILE A 103 22.59 9.38 7.89
C ILE A 103 21.96 9.81 9.21
N ARG A 104 20.81 9.23 9.57
CA ARG A 104 20.12 9.56 10.82
C ARG A 104 21.03 9.37 12.03
N GLU A 105 21.69 8.22 12.15
CA GLU A 105 22.55 7.92 13.29
C GLU A 105 23.85 8.72 13.28
N SER A 106 24.48 8.88 12.12
CA SER A 106 25.80 9.53 12.01
C SER A 106 25.75 11.05 12.11
N GLU A 107 24.81 11.70 11.41
CA GLU A 107 24.76 13.17 11.30
C GLU A 107 23.81 13.77 12.35
N TYR A 108 22.74 13.05 12.70
CA TYR A 108 21.64 13.58 13.52
C TYR A 108 21.36 12.77 14.79
N GLY A 109 22.17 11.75 15.10
CA GLY A 109 21.94 10.87 16.26
C GLY A 109 22.02 11.58 17.61
N TRP A 110 22.58 12.79 17.65
CA TRP A 110 22.64 13.66 18.82
C TRP A 110 21.32 14.40 19.11
N ILE A 111 20.39 14.44 18.15
CA ILE A 111 19.05 15.01 18.33
C ILE A 111 18.17 13.98 19.04
N LYS A 112 17.51 14.43 20.11
CA LYS A 112 16.66 13.56 20.93
C LYS A 112 15.49 12.98 20.12
N PRO A 113 15.08 11.72 20.35
CA PRO A 113 13.96 11.10 19.64
C PRO A 113 12.66 11.91 19.70
N GLU A 114 12.34 12.51 20.85
CA GLU A 114 11.16 13.35 21.07
C GLU A 114 11.17 14.66 20.25
N ASN A 115 12.36 15.08 19.79
CA ASN A 115 12.57 16.26 18.93
C ASN A 115 12.77 15.88 17.45
N THR A 116 12.66 14.60 17.11
CA THR A 116 12.73 14.09 15.74
C THR A 116 11.34 13.72 15.26
N VAL A 117 10.85 14.35 14.20
CA VAL A 117 9.48 14.18 13.72
C VAL A 117 9.46 13.77 12.27
N ASN A 118 8.76 12.68 11.96
CA ASN A 118 8.45 12.29 10.59
C ASN A 118 7.05 12.79 10.23
N VAL A 119 6.93 13.45 9.09
CA VAL A 119 5.67 13.98 8.55
C VAL A 119 5.40 13.33 7.20
N ASP A 120 4.16 12.92 6.96
CA ASP A 120 3.71 12.33 5.70
C ASP A 120 2.27 12.76 5.36
N GLU A 121 1.92 12.70 4.09
CA GLU A 121 0.57 12.99 3.60
C GLU A 121 -0.17 11.74 3.10
N GLY A 122 -1.38 11.58 3.63
CA GLY A 122 -2.36 10.62 3.13
C GLY A 122 -3.53 11.31 2.46
N SER A 123 -4.27 10.60 1.61
CA SER A 123 -5.53 11.11 1.08
C SER A 123 -6.57 10.00 0.97
N ILE A 124 -7.83 10.35 1.22
CA ILE A 124 -8.98 9.47 1.02
C ILE A 124 -9.92 10.11 0.00
N MET A 125 -10.33 9.33 -1.00
CA MET A 125 -11.29 9.79 -2.01
C MET A 125 -12.73 9.51 -1.55
N ALA A 126 -13.57 10.55 -1.60
CA ALA A 126 -14.96 10.46 -1.18
C ALA A 126 -15.74 9.41 -1.98
N GLY A 127 -16.35 8.45 -1.29
CA GLY A 127 -17.16 7.39 -1.90
C GLY A 127 -16.36 6.20 -2.45
N PHE A 128 -15.05 6.15 -2.21
CA PHE A 128 -14.22 4.96 -2.38
C PHE A 128 -13.71 4.51 -1.01
N GLY A 129 -14.50 3.67 -0.34
CA GLY A 129 -14.04 2.93 0.85
C GLY A 129 -13.22 1.70 0.45
N LEU A 130 -12.57 1.07 1.43
CA LEU A 130 -12.00 -0.27 1.29
C LEU A 130 -13.05 -1.25 0.73
N ASP A 131 -12.62 -2.20 -0.11
CA ASP A 131 -13.49 -3.21 -0.74
C ASP A 131 -14.48 -3.80 0.28
N SER A 132 -15.75 -3.42 0.18
CA SER A 132 -16.79 -3.93 1.07
C SER A 132 -17.22 -5.32 0.62
N LEU A 133 -17.43 -6.22 1.58
CA LEU A 133 -18.12 -7.48 1.33
C LEU A 133 -19.54 -7.15 0.83
N VAL A 134 -19.88 -7.60 -0.37
CA VAL A 134 -21.20 -7.37 -0.99
C VAL A 134 -21.97 -8.68 -1.14
N ILE A 135 -23.28 -8.61 -0.92
CA ILE A 135 -24.20 -9.71 -1.24
C ILE A 135 -24.63 -9.54 -2.70
N GLY A 136 -24.32 -10.53 -3.53
CA GLY A 136 -24.62 -10.55 -4.95
C GLY A 136 -25.25 -11.86 -5.38
N SER A 137 -25.54 -11.97 -6.68
CA SER A 137 -26.08 -13.20 -7.28
C SER A 137 -25.17 -14.41 -7.02
N SER A 138 -25.78 -15.58 -6.79
CA SER A 138 -25.07 -16.86 -6.69
C SER A 138 -24.53 -17.37 -8.05
N ASP A 139 -24.84 -16.70 -9.16
CA ASP A 139 -24.32 -17.02 -10.48
C ASP A 139 -22.85 -16.61 -10.61
N LEU A 140 -21.95 -17.59 -10.70
CA LEU A 140 -20.50 -17.42 -10.83
C LEU A 140 -20.06 -16.65 -12.08
N ARG A 141 -20.94 -16.45 -13.08
CA ARG A 141 -20.63 -15.63 -14.26
C ARG A 141 -20.91 -14.15 -14.04
N ARG A 142 -21.69 -13.79 -13.02
CA ARG A 142 -22.06 -12.40 -12.73
C ARG A 142 -21.08 -11.78 -11.75
N LYS A 143 -20.57 -10.60 -12.09
CA LYS A 143 -19.77 -9.79 -11.18
C LYS A 143 -20.70 -8.79 -10.48
N ALA A 144 -20.55 -8.66 -9.17
CA ALA A 144 -21.17 -7.57 -8.42
C ALA A 144 -20.37 -6.30 -8.74
N PHE A 145 -20.95 -5.40 -9.53
CA PHE A 145 -20.40 -4.07 -9.76
C PHE A 145 -20.99 -3.12 -8.74
N LEU A 146 -20.15 -2.59 -7.84
CA LEU A 146 -20.52 -1.44 -7.04
C LEU A 146 -20.33 -0.19 -7.88
N LYS A 147 -21.38 0.64 -7.96
CA LYS A 147 -21.22 1.99 -8.48
C LYS A 147 -20.43 2.79 -7.44
N GLY A 148 -19.17 3.06 -7.74
CA GLY A 148 -18.40 4.06 -7.00
C GLY A 148 -18.92 5.46 -7.30
N SER A 149 -18.66 6.39 -6.38
CA SER A 149 -18.85 7.82 -6.65
C SER A 149 -18.02 8.24 -7.86
N GLN A 150 -18.54 9.03 -8.79
CA GLN A 150 -17.70 9.71 -9.79
C GLN A 150 -16.93 10.90 -9.19
N SER A 151 -17.17 11.20 -7.90
CA SER A 151 -16.51 12.30 -7.21
C SER A 151 -15.00 12.04 -7.13
N ARG A 152 -14.23 12.95 -7.72
CA ARG A 152 -12.77 13.05 -7.53
C ARG A 152 -12.43 13.96 -6.35
N THR A 153 -13.31 14.01 -5.35
CA THR A 153 -13.10 14.84 -4.17
C THR A 153 -12.21 14.08 -3.21
N TRP A 154 -11.01 14.62 -3.01
CA TRP A 154 -10.04 14.11 -2.06
C TRP A 154 -10.15 14.89 -0.75
N THR A 155 -9.96 14.19 0.35
CA THR A 155 -9.61 14.79 1.64
C THR A 155 -8.19 14.37 1.93
N THR A 156 -7.31 15.35 2.14
CA THR A 156 -5.89 15.11 2.43
C THR A 156 -5.65 15.24 3.92
N PHE A 157 -4.76 14.42 4.45
CA PHE A 157 -4.39 14.33 5.86
C PHE A 157 -2.87 14.57 5.93
N ILE A 158 -2.46 15.50 6.79
CA ILE A 158 -1.05 15.72 7.16
C ILE A 158 -0.89 15.04 8.52
N GLU A 159 -0.07 14.00 8.56
CA GLU A 159 0.18 13.21 9.76
C GLU A 159 1.63 13.37 10.19
N ALA A 160 1.85 13.50 11.51
CA ALA A 160 3.18 13.69 12.04
C ALA A 160 3.37 12.91 13.33
N VAL A 161 4.48 12.18 13.41
CA VAL A 161 4.84 11.33 14.55
C VAL A 161 6.29 11.59 14.94
N THR A 162 6.49 11.77 16.22
CA THR A 162 7.83 11.87 16.83
C THR A 162 8.50 10.49 16.89
N ALA A 163 9.83 10.43 16.96
CA ALA A 163 10.54 9.15 16.98
C ALA A 163 10.36 8.36 18.29
N ASP A 164 9.89 8.99 19.37
CA ASP A 164 9.43 8.34 20.60
C ASP A 164 7.94 7.91 20.55
N GLY A 165 7.26 8.14 19.43
CA GLY A 165 5.93 7.59 19.14
C GLY A 165 4.75 8.50 19.51
N ARG A 166 5.00 9.75 19.93
CA ARG A 166 3.94 10.73 20.17
C ARG A 166 3.41 11.28 18.83
N LEU A 167 2.09 11.17 18.65
CA LEU A 167 1.37 11.74 17.52
C LEU A 167 1.13 13.24 17.74
N LEU A 168 1.40 14.03 16.70
CA LEU A 168 0.97 15.43 16.65
C LEU A 168 -0.48 15.51 16.16
N LYS A 169 -1.13 16.63 16.46
CA LYS A 169 -2.43 16.97 15.87
C LYS A 169 -2.37 16.87 14.34
N PRO A 170 -3.21 16.04 13.69
CA PRO A 170 -3.22 15.93 12.24
C PRO A 170 -3.86 17.16 11.59
N GLY A 171 -3.35 17.51 10.40
CA GLY A 171 -3.95 18.51 9.52
C GLY A 171 -4.93 17.85 8.55
N ILE A 172 -6.12 18.42 8.36
CA ILE A 172 -7.15 17.91 7.47
C ILE A 172 -7.45 18.97 6.43
N VAL A 173 -7.14 18.67 5.17
CA VAL A 173 -7.37 19.56 4.03
C VAL A 173 -8.63 19.10 3.30
N PHE A 174 -9.70 19.88 3.43
CA PHE A 174 -10.92 19.67 2.66
C PHE A 174 -10.86 20.40 1.33
N LYS A 175 -11.40 19.77 0.29
CA LYS A 175 -11.65 20.49 -0.97
C LYS A 175 -12.75 21.53 -0.77
N GLY A 176 -12.44 22.80 -0.99
CA GLY A 176 -13.39 23.90 -0.87
C GLY A 176 -12.69 25.25 -0.75
N LYS A 177 -13.51 26.30 -0.66
CA LYS A 177 -13.01 27.67 -0.42
C LYS A 177 -12.98 28.05 1.05
N GLU A 178 -13.93 27.52 1.82
CA GLU A 178 -14.18 27.89 3.19
C GLU A 178 -14.63 26.67 3.99
N LEU A 179 -14.28 26.66 5.28
CA LEU A 179 -14.77 25.67 6.22
C LEU A 179 -16.18 26.02 6.68
N GLN A 180 -17.10 25.08 6.49
CA GLN A 180 -18.48 25.24 6.89
C GLN A 180 -18.66 24.74 8.33
N GLN A 181 -19.13 25.61 9.24
CA GLN A 181 -19.24 25.28 10.67
C GLN A 181 -20.10 24.03 10.93
N GLN A 182 -21.13 23.80 10.12
CA GLN A 182 -22.01 22.64 10.22
C GLN A 182 -21.31 21.30 9.96
N TRP A 183 -20.10 21.29 9.38
CA TRP A 183 -19.31 20.07 9.23
C TRP A 183 -18.74 19.58 10.57
N PHE A 184 -18.62 20.46 11.55
CA PHE A 184 -18.00 20.17 12.84
C PHE A 184 -19.05 19.99 13.92
N ILE A 185 -19.46 18.75 14.14
CA ILE A 185 -20.39 18.41 15.22
C ILE A 185 -19.61 18.48 16.55
N ASP A 186 -20.08 19.28 17.50
CA ASP A 186 -19.41 19.49 18.80
C ASP A 186 -19.12 18.18 19.55
N LYS A 187 -19.96 17.17 19.37
CA LYS A 187 -19.75 15.83 19.95
C LYS A 187 -18.46 15.17 19.46
N PHE A 188 -18.04 15.42 18.21
CA PHE A 188 -16.80 14.86 17.65
C PHE A 188 -15.56 15.62 18.08
N ARG A 189 -15.67 16.88 18.52
CA ARG A 189 -14.52 17.64 19.06
C ARG A 189 -13.91 16.98 20.31
N LYS A 190 -14.69 16.17 21.03
CA LYS A 190 -14.19 15.38 22.18
C LYS A 190 -13.43 14.11 21.78
N ILE A 191 -13.52 13.72 20.50
CA ILE A 191 -12.97 12.48 19.95
C ILE A 191 -11.79 12.78 19.02
N ALA A 192 -11.81 13.94 18.35
CA ALA A 192 -10.80 14.39 17.41
C ALA A 192 -10.56 15.89 17.59
N ASP A 193 -9.38 16.24 18.12
CA ASP A 193 -8.85 17.61 18.12
C ASP A 193 -7.87 17.73 16.94
N TRP A 194 -8.40 18.03 15.75
CA TRP A 194 -7.64 18.12 14.51
C TRP A 194 -7.56 19.57 14.02
N TYR A 195 -6.53 19.87 13.23
CA TYR A 195 -6.44 21.15 12.54
C TYR A 195 -7.11 21.01 11.17
N TYR A 196 -8.06 21.89 10.86
CA TYR A 196 -8.82 21.84 9.62
C TYR A 196 -8.50 23.05 8.76
N ILE A 197 -8.31 22.83 7.45
CA ILE A 197 -8.06 23.85 6.44
C ILE A 197 -8.69 23.43 5.11
N THR A 198 -8.77 24.36 4.15
CA THR A 198 -9.30 24.08 2.81
C THR A 198 -8.32 24.42 1.70
N SER A 199 -8.43 23.72 0.58
CA SER A 199 -7.86 24.12 -0.70
C SER A 199 -8.84 23.91 -1.84
N ASP A 200 -8.73 24.68 -2.93
CA ASP A 200 -9.64 24.59 -4.08
C ASP A 200 -9.69 23.17 -4.69
N ASN A 201 -8.60 22.42 -4.58
CA ASN A 201 -8.44 21.11 -5.18
C ASN A 201 -8.43 19.96 -4.14
N GLY A 202 -8.37 20.25 -2.83
CA GLY A 202 -8.29 19.28 -1.74
C GLY A 202 -6.88 18.73 -1.48
N TRP A 203 -5.85 19.30 -2.13
CA TRP A 203 -4.45 18.92 -1.97
C TRP A 203 -3.73 19.91 -1.06
N THR A 204 -2.63 19.46 -0.46
CA THR A 204 -1.67 20.33 0.22
C THR A 204 -0.90 21.17 -0.80
N ASP A 205 -0.66 22.43 -0.48
CA ASP A 205 0.26 23.31 -1.20
C ASP A 205 1.27 23.95 -0.22
N ASN A 206 2.17 24.79 -0.74
CA ASN A 206 3.21 25.42 0.08
C ASN A 206 2.61 26.30 1.19
N HIS A 207 1.49 26.96 0.94
CA HIS A 207 0.85 27.83 1.92
C HIS A 207 0.31 26.99 3.09
N ILE A 208 -0.42 25.93 2.77
CA ILE A 208 -0.99 25.00 3.75
C ILE A 208 0.12 24.32 4.55
N ALA A 209 1.20 23.87 3.89
CA ALA A 209 2.33 23.25 4.55
C ALA A 209 2.97 24.22 5.57
N VAL A 210 3.28 25.46 5.17
CA VAL A 210 3.87 26.47 6.07
C VAL A 210 2.91 26.87 7.19
N GLU A 211 1.62 27.01 6.90
CA GLU A 211 0.61 27.32 7.93
C GLU A 211 0.50 26.20 8.96
N TRP A 212 0.42 24.95 8.51
CA TRP A 212 0.41 23.80 9.41
C TRP A 212 1.69 23.73 10.25
N LEU A 213 2.86 23.99 9.65
CA LEU A 213 4.13 24.05 10.40
C LEU A 213 4.09 25.11 11.50
N LYS A 214 3.55 26.30 11.22
CA LYS A 214 3.39 27.41 12.18
C LYS A 214 2.42 27.09 13.31
N VAL A 215 1.23 26.63 12.95
CA VAL A 215 0.08 26.55 13.86
C VAL A 215 0.09 25.24 14.66
N VAL A 216 0.65 24.18 14.08
CA VAL A 216 0.55 22.82 14.61
C VAL A 216 1.92 22.28 15.02
N TYR A 217 2.89 22.26 14.10
CA TYR A 217 4.19 21.64 14.36
C TYR A 217 5.01 22.38 15.41
N LEU A 218 5.29 23.68 15.20
CA LEU A 218 6.16 24.44 16.11
C LEU A 218 5.66 24.44 17.57
N PRO A 219 4.36 24.69 17.86
CA PRO A 219 3.87 24.70 19.23
C PRO A 219 3.90 23.33 19.92
N GLN A 220 3.81 22.23 19.17
CA GLN A 220 3.79 20.87 19.73
C GLN A 220 5.15 20.17 19.75
N THR A 221 6.18 20.79 19.17
CA THR A 221 7.54 20.24 19.08
C THR A 221 8.58 21.14 19.72
N GLN A 222 8.14 22.15 20.48
CA GLN A 222 9.03 22.98 21.27
C GLN A 222 9.81 22.08 22.26
N PRO A 223 11.16 22.05 22.18
CA PRO A 223 11.94 21.27 23.11
C PRO A 223 11.82 21.81 24.53
N ALA A 224 12.04 20.95 25.53
CA ALA A 224 12.07 21.36 26.93
C ALA A 224 13.25 22.29 27.25
N ASP A 225 14.38 22.11 26.56
CA ASP A 225 15.54 22.97 26.60
C ASP A 225 15.62 23.75 25.28
N GLU A 226 15.58 25.09 25.32
CA GLU A 226 15.61 25.93 24.12
C GLU A 226 16.91 25.79 23.29
N SER A 227 17.97 25.23 23.88
CA SER A 227 19.22 24.94 23.17
C SER A 227 19.19 23.63 22.37
N ASP A 228 18.18 22.77 22.58
CA ASP A 228 18.02 21.54 21.81
C ASP A 228 17.60 21.82 20.36
N ALA A 229 18.20 21.07 19.44
CA ALA A 229 17.77 21.09 18.04
C ALA A 229 16.51 20.24 17.81
N ARG A 230 15.82 20.55 16.70
CA ARG A 230 14.69 19.79 16.17
C ARG A 230 15.06 19.22 14.81
N LEU A 231 14.62 18.00 14.53
CA LEU A 231 14.73 17.37 13.22
C LEU A 231 13.34 17.09 12.66
N ILE A 232 13.01 17.68 11.52
CA ILE A 232 11.82 17.32 10.75
C ILE A 232 12.22 16.52 9.52
N ILE A 233 11.51 15.42 9.28
CA ILE A 233 11.70 14.54 8.14
C ILE A 233 10.44 14.64 7.29
N LEU A 234 10.63 15.10 6.05
CA LEU A 234 9.59 15.30 5.04
C LEU A 234 9.96 14.49 3.80
N ASP A 235 8.97 14.11 3.00
CA ASP A 235 9.23 13.54 1.69
C ASP A 235 9.67 14.63 0.68
N GLY A 236 10.14 14.22 -0.49
CA GLY A 236 10.61 15.13 -1.54
C GLY A 236 9.51 15.82 -2.34
N HIS A 237 8.26 15.87 -1.86
CA HIS A 237 7.18 16.51 -2.58
C HIS A 237 7.44 18.02 -2.76
N GLY A 238 6.95 18.58 -3.88
CA GLY A 238 7.20 19.97 -4.28
C GLY A 238 6.84 21.00 -3.21
N SER A 239 5.85 20.71 -2.36
CA SER A 239 5.46 21.56 -1.22
C SER A 239 6.50 21.63 -0.11
N HIS A 240 7.28 20.57 0.08
CA HIS A 240 8.26 20.44 1.18
C HIS A 240 9.62 21.00 0.80
N VAL A 241 9.90 21.13 -0.49
CA VAL A 241 11.17 21.65 -1.01
C VAL A 241 11.09 23.13 -1.42
N SER A 242 10.03 23.83 -1.03
CA SER A 242 9.89 25.25 -1.33
C SER A 242 10.76 26.12 -0.42
N VAL A 243 11.29 27.24 -0.95
CA VAL A 243 12.14 28.18 -0.18
C VAL A 243 11.46 28.65 1.11
N GLY A 244 10.12 28.79 1.10
CA GLY A 244 9.36 29.17 2.29
C GLY A 244 9.37 28.14 3.42
N VAL A 245 9.63 26.86 3.12
CA VAL A 245 9.81 25.79 4.12
C VAL A 245 11.26 25.77 4.63
N TYR A 246 12.25 26.04 3.77
CA TYR A 246 13.67 26.09 4.15
C TYR A 246 14.05 27.32 4.98
N LEU A 247 13.34 28.44 4.80
CA LEU A 247 13.54 29.67 5.57
C LEU A 247 12.67 29.74 6.84
N PHE A 248 12.03 28.61 7.21
CA PHE A 248 11.11 28.49 8.34
C PHE A 248 11.77 27.92 9.59
#